data_AF-A0A414ZPE5-F1
#
_entry.id   AF-A0A414ZPE5-F1
#
_cell.length_a   1.000
_cell.length_b   1.000
_cell.length_c   1.000
_cell.angle_alpha   90.00
_cell.angle_beta   90.00
_cell.angle_gamma   90.00
#
_symmetry.space_group_name_H-M   'P 1'
#
loop_
_entity.id
_entity.type
_entity.pdbx_description
1 polymer ?
#
loop_
_entity_poly.entity_id
_entity_poly.type
_entity_poly.pdbx_seq_one_letter_code
_entity_poly.pdbx_strand_id
1 'polypeptide(L)'
;MRETVLSRTAFVAAAGTALLTLVGCGGQRTQDATGFNDDRPVKDKMDAGATSGDSGDADSGSADAFDTWSDDCWDAHRNISIAALLELKGWQLQEFASQQGYTWQDALEMYEDEAGHVLSVCNISKDGATEWLGEDEIGKLDKGGTGSTVMFTLQLSGYSSCEDVIAGFSVPVEDRAQITSGSWIACVYGSNMARHVAMASPMENGDYRLDLITEEAIKTGRFTQGGGAPTIDEFWQEKTGRALG
;
A
#
# COMPACT_ATOMS: atom_id res chain seq x y z
N MET A 1 -5.94 23.28 43.32
CA MET A 1 -5.46 23.23 41.93
C MET A 1 -5.74 21.83 41.43
N ARG A 2 -6.59 21.69 40.41
CA ARG A 2 -6.95 20.38 39.83
C ARG A 2 -5.89 20.04 38.79
N GLU A 3 -5.17 18.95 39.02
CA GLU A 3 -4.25 18.36 38.05
C GLU A 3 -5.07 17.66 36.97
N THR A 4 -4.97 18.15 35.73
CA THR A 4 -5.55 17.47 34.57
C THR A 4 -4.51 16.48 34.06
N VAL A 5 -4.59 15.23 34.51
CA VAL A 5 -3.80 14.12 33.98
C VAL A 5 -4.32 13.79 32.57
N LEU A 6 -3.54 14.13 31.53
CA LEU A 6 -3.81 13.72 30.16
C LEU A 6 -3.59 12.20 30.04
N SER A 7 -4.69 11.48 29.85
CA SER A 7 -4.75 10.01 29.82
C SER A 7 -4.06 9.42 28.57
N ARG A 8 -3.33 8.33 28.79
CA ARG A 8 -2.45 7.58 27.85
C ARG A 8 -3.17 6.84 26.70
N THR A 9 -4.37 7.26 26.33
CA THR A 9 -5.23 6.54 25.35
C THR A 9 -5.40 7.32 24.04
N ALA A 10 -4.84 8.52 23.91
CA ALA A 10 -5.13 9.44 22.79
C ALA A 10 -4.16 9.37 21.59
N PHE A 11 -3.03 8.66 21.68
CA PHE A 11 -2.00 8.74 20.62
C PHE A 11 -2.05 7.63 19.57
N VAL A 12 -2.77 6.52 19.81
CA VAL A 12 -3.00 5.50 18.76
C VAL A 12 -4.07 5.94 17.77
N ALA A 13 -4.87 6.95 18.13
CA ALA A 13 -5.80 7.60 17.24
C ALA A 13 -5.10 8.59 16.28
N ALA A 14 -3.97 9.21 16.66
CA ALA A 14 -3.45 10.37 15.91
C ALA A 14 -2.77 10.04 14.56
N ALA A 15 -2.39 8.77 14.32
CA ALA A 15 -1.96 8.32 12.99
C ALA A 15 -3.09 7.58 12.23
N GLY A 16 -4.23 7.30 12.88
CA GLY A 16 -5.27 6.42 12.35
C GLY A 16 -6.71 6.95 12.33
N THR A 17 -7.00 8.11 12.93
CA THR A 17 -8.36 8.71 12.99
C THR A 17 -8.50 10.05 12.28
N ALA A 18 -7.48 10.53 11.56
CA ALA A 18 -7.55 11.80 10.83
C ALA A 18 -8.19 11.70 9.43
N LEU A 19 -8.72 10.55 8.99
CA LEU A 19 -9.19 10.34 7.61
C LEU A 19 -10.70 10.19 7.43
N LEU A 20 -11.51 10.45 8.45
CA LEU A 20 -12.96 10.62 8.32
C LEU A 20 -13.37 12.09 8.49
N THR A 21 -12.80 12.95 7.65
CA THR A 21 -13.48 14.16 7.17
C THR A 21 -13.16 14.33 5.69
N LEU A 22 -13.94 13.68 4.81
CA LEU A 22 -14.11 14.13 3.43
C LEU A 22 -14.67 15.56 3.44
N VAL A 23 -13.78 16.55 3.38
CA VAL A 23 -14.07 17.89 2.84
C VAL A 23 -12.81 18.33 2.11
N GLY A 24 -12.92 18.42 0.79
CA GLY A 24 -11.79 18.66 -0.10
C GLY A 24 -10.96 19.91 0.22
N CYS A 25 -9.68 19.79 -0.08
CA CYS A 25 -8.78 20.89 -0.43
C CYS A 25 -7.84 20.35 -1.50
N GLY A 26 -8.37 20.17 -2.72
CA GLY A 26 -7.54 19.93 -3.89
C GLY A 26 -6.62 21.14 -4.10
N GLY A 27 -5.33 20.95 -3.86
CA GLY A 27 -4.29 21.85 -4.32
C GLY A 27 -4.09 21.62 -5.80
N GLN A 28 -4.71 22.44 -6.65
CA GLN A 28 -4.59 22.34 -8.10
C GLN A 28 -3.12 22.58 -8.52
N ARG A 29 -2.38 21.49 -8.76
CA ARG A 29 -1.13 21.53 -9.53
C ARG A 29 -1.44 21.13 -10.96
N THR A 30 -1.40 22.11 -11.85
CA THR A 30 -1.26 21.86 -13.28
C THR A 30 0.15 21.34 -13.51
N GLN A 31 0.31 20.08 -13.90
CA GLN A 31 1.57 19.56 -14.43
C GLN A 31 1.34 18.92 -15.80
N ASP A 32 2.08 19.46 -16.77
CA ASP A 32 2.12 19.01 -18.16
C ASP A 32 2.55 17.55 -18.24
N ALA A 33 1.66 16.71 -18.74
CA ALA A 33 1.90 15.30 -19.01
C ALA A 33 2.84 15.13 -20.22
N THR A 34 4.16 15.14 -20.01
CA THR A 34 5.12 14.50 -20.93
C THR A 34 6.37 14.02 -20.17
N GLY A 35 6.32 12.78 -19.68
CA GLY A 35 7.45 12.14 -19.01
C GLY A 35 7.08 10.75 -18.50
N PHE A 36 6.57 9.90 -19.39
CA PHE A 36 6.00 8.60 -19.04
C PHE A 36 7.08 7.50 -19.04
N ASN A 37 7.49 7.10 -17.83
CA ASN A 37 8.14 5.83 -17.42
C ASN A 37 9.10 5.13 -18.42
N ASP A 38 10.40 5.43 -18.33
CA ASP A 38 11.47 4.74 -19.08
C ASP A 38 11.58 3.23 -18.80
N ASP A 39 11.04 2.77 -17.65
CA ASP A 39 11.09 1.37 -17.19
C ASP A 39 9.84 0.55 -17.55
N ARG A 40 8.78 1.17 -18.09
CA ARG A 40 7.59 0.44 -18.54
C ARG A 40 7.89 -0.19 -19.90
N PRO A 41 7.69 -1.51 -20.10
CA PRO A 41 7.78 -2.08 -21.43
C PRO A 41 6.75 -1.39 -22.33
N VAL A 42 7.22 -0.74 -23.40
CA VAL A 42 6.35 -0.08 -24.37
C VAL A 42 5.51 -1.15 -25.06
N LYS A 43 4.18 -1.03 -24.98
CA LYS A 43 3.26 -1.87 -25.75
C LYS A 43 3.42 -1.50 -27.22
N ASP A 44 4.21 -2.26 -27.98
CA ASP A 44 4.30 -2.09 -29.42
C ASP A 44 2.91 -2.27 -30.03
N LYS A 45 2.32 -1.16 -30.47
CA LYS A 45 1.04 -1.12 -31.15
C LYS A 45 1.25 -1.76 -32.53
N MET A 46 0.81 -3.01 -32.71
CA MET A 46 0.77 -3.63 -34.04
C MET A 46 -0.11 -2.77 -34.96
N ASP A 47 0.51 -2.19 -35.99
CA ASP A 47 -0.18 -1.52 -37.08
C ASP A 47 -0.99 -2.55 -37.88
N ALA A 48 -2.29 -2.29 -38.01
CA ALA A 48 -3.17 -2.99 -38.92
C ALA A 48 -2.81 -2.62 -40.37
N GLY A 49 -2.08 -3.51 -41.06
CA GLY A 49 -1.80 -3.41 -42.48
C GLY A 49 -1.82 -4.79 -43.14
N ALA A 50 -2.93 -5.16 -43.77
CA ALA A 50 -3.14 -6.42 -44.46
C ALA A 50 -2.18 -6.60 -45.66
N THR A 51 -1.61 -7.80 -45.86
CA THR A 51 -1.65 -8.53 -47.14
C THR A 51 -1.52 -10.06 -46.94
N SER A 52 -2.12 -10.77 -47.88
CA SER A 52 -2.35 -12.21 -48.11
C SER A 52 -1.20 -13.22 -47.88
N GLY A 53 -1.56 -14.44 -47.44
CA GLY A 53 -0.87 -15.67 -47.85
C GLY A 53 -0.88 -16.85 -46.87
N ASP A 54 -1.82 -17.77 -47.07
CA ASP A 54 -1.76 -19.25 -46.92
C ASP A 54 -1.40 -19.94 -45.57
N SER A 55 -2.18 -21.01 -45.36
CA SER A 55 -2.30 -22.06 -44.35
C SER A 55 -1.22 -22.35 -43.29
N GLY A 56 -1.70 -22.59 -42.06
CA GLY A 56 -1.01 -23.38 -41.03
C GLY A 56 -1.56 -23.13 -39.62
N ASP A 57 -2.13 -24.17 -39.01
CA ASP A 57 -2.55 -24.18 -37.60
C ASP A 57 -1.41 -23.74 -36.65
N ALA A 58 -1.71 -22.79 -35.77
CA ALA A 58 -1.10 -22.70 -34.44
C ALA A 58 -2.05 -21.91 -33.53
N ASP A 59 -2.81 -22.66 -32.74
CA ASP A 59 -3.41 -22.19 -31.50
C ASP A 59 -2.27 -21.85 -30.53
N SER A 60 -2.01 -20.55 -30.36
CA SER A 60 -1.37 -20.00 -29.17
C SER A 60 -1.74 -18.52 -29.13
N GLY A 61 -2.96 -18.24 -28.70
CA GLY A 61 -3.34 -16.90 -28.29
C GLY A 61 -2.30 -16.38 -27.31
N SER A 62 -1.54 -15.38 -27.75
CA SER A 62 -0.58 -14.64 -26.95
C SER A 62 -1.32 -14.07 -25.75
N ALA A 63 -1.28 -14.77 -24.61
CA ALA A 63 -1.51 -14.11 -23.32
C ALA A 63 -0.40 -13.07 -23.22
N ASP A 64 -0.77 -11.79 -23.30
CA ASP A 64 0.21 -10.72 -23.15
C ASP A 64 0.90 -10.94 -21.80
N ALA A 65 2.22 -10.74 -21.71
CA ALA A 65 3.00 -11.02 -20.50
C ALA A 65 2.53 -10.25 -19.24
N PHE A 66 1.55 -9.36 -19.40
CA PHE A 66 0.87 -8.58 -18.36
C PHE A 66 -0.46 -9.18 -17.88
N ASP A 67 -0.94 -10.27 -18.49
CA ASP A 67 -2.23 -10.90 -18.17
C ASP A 67 -2.10 -12.00 -17.12
N THR A 68 -0.89 -12.32 -16.67
CA THR A 68 -0.65 -13.41 -15.70
C THR A 68 0.08 -12.89 -14.46
N TRP A 69 -0.69 -12.45 -13.47
CA TRP A 69 -0.18 -12.13 -12.13
C TRP A 69 0.00 -13.41 -11.31
N SER A 70 0.93 -13.40 -10.34
CA SER A 70 1.02 -14.50 -9.38
C SER A 70 -0.30 -14.63 -8.62
N ASP A 71 -0.72 -15.86 -8.33
CA ASP A 71 -1.88 -16.12 -7.47
C ASP A 71 -1.72 -15.43 -6.10
N ASP A 72 -0.48 -15.23 -5.64
CA ASP A 72 -0.15 -14.52 -4.40
C ASP A 72 -0.52 -13.03 -4.44
N CYS A 73 -0.77 -12.42 -5.61
CA CYS A 73 -1.22 -11.02 -5.71
C CYS A 73 -2.64 -10.83 -5.16
N TRP A 74 -3.32 -11.94 -4.86
CA TRP A 74 -4.65 -11.99 -4.26
C TRP A 74 -4.59 -12.57 -2.86
N ASP A 75 -5.40 -12.00 -1.97
CA ASP A 75 -5.68 -12.67 -0.71
C ASP A 75 -6.83 -13.69 -0.85
N ALA A 76 -7.11 -14.41 0.24
CA ALA A 76 -8.17 -15.43 0.28
C ALA A 76 -9.58 -14.86 0.04
N HIS A 77 -9.76 -13.55 0.14
CA HIS A 77 -11.02 -12.83 -0.01
C HIS A 77 -11.10 -12.05 -1.33
N ARG A 78 -10.13 -12.22 -2.24
CA ARG A 78 -10.02 -11.51 -3.52
C ARG A 78 -9.78 -10.00 -3.38
N ASN A 79 -9.20 -9.55 -2.28
CA ASN A 79 -8.61 -8.22 -2.21
C ASN A 79 -7.20 -8.26 -2.84
N ILE A 80 -6.68 -7.11 -3.25
CA ILE A 80 -5.23 -6.93 -3.51
C ILE A 80 -4.47 -7.42 -2.27
N SER A 81 -3.45 -8.26 -2.43
CA SER A 81 -2.74 -8.81 -1.28
C SER A 81 -1.59 -7.92 -0.81
N ILE A 82 -1.11 -8.17 0.41
CA ILE A 82 0.15 -7.59 0.88
C ILE A 82 1.35 -8.02 0.01
N ALA A 83 1.31 -9.21 -0.60
CA ALA A 83 2.37 -9.65 -1.50
C ALA A 83 2.38 -8.82 -2.79
N ALA A 84 1.22 -8.41 -3.31
CA ALA A 84 1.17 -7.47 -4.43
C ALA A 84 1.84 -6.13 -4.08
N LEU A 85 1.58 -5.59 -2.88
CA LEU A 85 2.23 -4.35 -2.42
C LEU A 85 3.75 -4.49 -2.30
N LEU A 86 4.23 -5.64 -1.82
CA LEU A 86 5.66 -5.89 -1.60
C LEU A 86 6.42 -6.27 -2.88
N GLU A 87 5.79 -6.98 -3.82
CA GLU A 87 6.49 -7.66 -4.91
C GLU A 87 6.36 -6.98 -6.27
N LEU A 88 5.34 -6.15 -6.45
CA LEU A 88 5.13 -5.39 -7.68
C LEU A 88 5.88 -4.06 -7.60
N LYS A 89 6.51 -3.66 -8.70
CA LYS A 89 6.91 -2.25 -8.90
C LYS A 89 5.65 -1.39 -8.94
N GLY A 90 5.80 -0.09 -8.66
CA GLY A 90 4.73 0.88 -8.68
C GLY A 90 3.83 0.79 -9.92
N TRP A 91 4.39 0.90 -11.12
CA TRP A 91 3.62 0.79 -12.37
C TRP A 91 2.95 -0.59 -12.57
N GLN A 92 3.52 -1.67 -12.02
CA GLN A 92 2.90 -3.00 -12.07
C GLN A 92 1.70 -3.07 -11.14
N LEU A 93 1.80 -2.48 -9.95
CA LEU A 93 0.70 -2.38 -9.00
C LEU A 93 -0.47 -1.56 -9.59
N GLN A 94 -0.18 -0.50 -10.34
CA GLN A 94 -1.19 0.32 -11.03
C GLN A 94 -1.92 -0.46 -12.12
N GLU A 95 -1.17 -1.18 -12.97
CA GLU A 95 -1.75 -2.03 -14.01
C GLU A 95 -2.59 -3.15 -13.36
N PHE A 96 -2.07 -3.79 -12.31
CA PHE A 96 -2.78 -4.81 -11.56
C PHE A 96 -4.09 -4.27 -10.98
N ALA A 97 -4.05 -3.15 -10.26
CA ALA A 97 -5.23 -2.52 -9.66
C ALA A 97 -6.28 -2.17 -10.73
N SER A 98 -5.84 -1.59 -11.86
CA SER A 98 -6.71 -1.24 -12.99
C SER A 98 -7.42 -2.47 -13.58
N GLN A 99 -6.71 -3.58 -13.74
CA GLN A 99 -7.30 -4.85 -14.19
C GLN A 99 -8.30 -5.43 -13.19
N GLN A 100 -8.22 -5.04 -11.91
CA GLN A 100 -9.18 -5.44 -10.87
C GLN A 100 -10.37 -4.49 -10.72
N GLY A 101 -10.51 -3.51 -11.62
CA GLY A 101 -11.62 -2.58 -11.61
C GLY A 101 -11.42 -1.38 -10.69
N TYR A 102 -10.23 -1.19 -10.13
CA TYR A 102 -9.90 0.07 -9.49
C TYR A 102 -9.67 1.14 -10.56
N THR A 103 -10.21 2.34 -10.32
CA THR A 103 -10.03 3.51 -11.18
C THR A 103 -9.30 4.60 -10.42
N TRP A 104 -8.33 5.25 -11.05
CA TRP A 104 -7.65 6.40 -10.48
C TRP A 104 -8.61 7.57 -10.28
N GLN A 105 -8.58 8.17 -9.09
CA GLN A 105 -9.37 9.33 -8.70
C GLN A 105 -8.45 10.54 -8.51
N ASP A 106 -8.29 11.37 -9.55
CA ASP A 106 -7.40 12.55 -9.53
C ASP A 106 -7.68 13.51 -8.36
N ALA A 107 -8.94 13.67 -7.98
CA ALA A 107 -9.31 14.58 -6.89
C ALA A 107 -8.90 14.09 -5.50
N LEU A 108 -8.64 12.78 -5.37
CA LEU A 108 -8.36 12.09 -4.11
C LEU A 108 -6.95 11.49 -4.07
N GLU A 109 -6.23 11.47 -5.20
CA GLU A 109 -4.89 10.90 -5.34
C GLU A 109 -4.84 9.42 -4.87
N MET A 110 -5.82 8.64 -5.34
CA MET A 110 -5.95 7.21 -4.99
C MET A 110 -6.68 6.41 -6.06
N TYR A 111 -6.51 5.10 -6.01
CA TYR A 111 -7.29 4.12 -6.76
C TYR A 111 -8.52 3.71 -5.95
N GLU A 112 -9.70 3.65 -6.58
CA GLU A 112 -10.96 3.26 -5.94
C GLU A 112 -11.73 2.27 -6.83
N ASP A 113 -12.26 1.19 -6.24
CA ASP A 113 -13.12 0.22 -6.94
C ASP A 113 -14.61 0.58 -6.87
N GLU A 114 -15.48 -0.18 -7.55
CA GLU A 114 -16.93 0.07 -7.54
C GLU A 114 -17.58 -0.06 -6.15
N ALA A 115 -16.95 -0.79 -5.23
CA ALA A 115 -17.42 -0.96 -3.86
C ALA A 115 -16.92 0.16 -2.91
N GLY A 116 -16.06 1.06 -3.40
CA GLY A 116 -15.45 2.14 -2.63
C GLY A 116 -14.24 1.70 -1.82
N HIS A 117 -13.64 0.53 -2.11
CA HIS A 117 -12.35 0.15 -1.54
C HIS A 117 -11.23 0.94 -2.19
N VAL A 118 -10.27 1.39 -1.38
CA VAL A 118 -9.20 2.27 -1.82
C VAL A 118 -7.84 1.60 -1.76
N LEU A 119 -6.98 1.95 -2.73
CA LEU A 119 -5.54 1.78 -2.71
C LEU A 119 -4.89 3.16 -2.88
N SER A 120 -4.13 3.61 -1.89
CA SER A 120 -3.43 4.89 -1.93
C SER A 120 -2.01 4.76 -1.39
N VAL A 121 -1.16 5.73 -1.76
CA VAL A 121 0.21 5.81 -1.27
C VAL A 121 0.48 7.24 -0.83
N CYS A 122 1.03 7.43 0.36
CA CYS A 122 1.46 8.74 0.81
C CYS A 122 2.95 8.76 1.16
N ASN A 123 3.54 9.93 0.97
CA ASN A 123 4.86 10.24 1.50
C ASN A 123 4.75 10.55 3.00
N ILE A 124 5.65 9.97 3.76
CA ILE A 124 5.82 10.19 5.20
C ILE A 124 6.99 11.13 5.38
N SER A 125 6.71 12.38 5.74
CA SER A 125 7.74 13.36 6.03
C SER A 125 8.05 13.43 7.53
N LYS A 126 9.24 13.96 7.84
CA LYS A 126 9.66 14.25 9.22
C LYS A 126 8.88 15.40 9.86
N ASP A 127 8.43 16.38 9.06
CA ASP A 127 7.68 17.53 9.57
C ASP A 127 6.20 17.21 9.85
N GLY A 128 5.77 15.99 9.51
CA GLY A 128 4.43 15.49 9.78
C GLY A 128 3.40 15.83 8.72
N ALA A 129 3.82 16.40 7.59
CA ALA A 129 3.01 16.42 6.38
C ALA A 129 2.81 14.99 5.87
N THR A 130 1.58 14.68 5.49
CA THR A 130 1.26 13.47 4.75
C THR A 130 0.73 13.95 3.41
N GLU A 131 1.54 13.77 2.39
CA GLU A 131 1.22 14.14 1.01
C GLU A 131 0.91 12.87 0.25
N TRP A 132 -0.28 12.78 -0.34
CA TRP A 132 -0.60 11.66 -1.23
C TRP A 132 0.25 11.78 -2.48
N LEU A 133 0.72 10.63 -2.96
CA LEU A 133 1.49 10.58 -4.20
C LEU A 133 0.54 10.63 -5.38
N GLY A 134 0.90 11.42 -6.39
CA GLY A 134 0.24 11.37 -7.68
C GLY A 134 0.42 10.01 -8.37
N GLU A 135 -0.42 9.73 -9.37
CA GLU A 135 -0.34 8.46 -10.12
C GLU A 135 1.06 8.26 -10.73
N ASP A 136 1.66 9.31 -11.30
CA ASP A 136 2.98 9.20 -11.91
C ASP A 136 4.10 8.96 -10.88
N GLU A 137 3.94 9.45 -9.65
CA GLU A 137 4.87 9.23 -8.55
C GLU A 137 4.79 7.80 -8.03
N ILE A 138 3.57 7.27 -7.87
CA ILE A 138 3.35 5.86 -7.52
C ILE A 138 4.01 4.96 -8.57
N GLY A 139 3.86 5.27 -9.87
CA GLY A 139 4.41 4.47 -10.97
C GLY A 139 5.92 4.28 -10.93
N LYS A 140 6.65 5.21 -10.28
CA LYS A 140 8.11 5.21 -10.16
C LYS A 140 8.65 4.41 -8.97
N LEU A 141 7.77 3.94 -8.09
CA LEU A 141 8.20 3.20 -6.90
C LEU A 141 8.82 1.85 -7.25
N ASP A 142 9.92 1.52 -6.58
CA ASP A 142 10.45 0.17 -6.57
C ASP A 142 9.56 -0.77 -5.74
N LYS A 143 9.83 -2.07 -5.82
CA LYS A 143 9.10 -3.12 -5.10
C LYS A 143 8.98 -2.81 -3.60
N GLY A 144 7.77 -2.86 -3.07
CA GLY A 144 7.47 -2.53 -1.68
C GLY A 144 7.70 -1.06 -1.31
N GLY A 145 7.96 -0.18 -2.28
CA GLY A 145 8.42 1.19 -2.01
C GLY A 145 9.83 1.23 -1.41
N THR A 146 10.65 0.19 -1.61
CA THR A 146 12.01 0.09 -1.06
C THR A 146 12.83 1.33 -1.39
N GLY A 147 13.47 1.93 -0.39
CA GLY A 147 14.27 3.14 -0.54
C GLY A 147 13.47 4.46 -0.55
N SER A 148 12.13 4.38 -0.45
CA SER A 148 11.24 5.55 -0.41
C SER A 148 10.54 5.66 0.94
N THR A 149 10.34 6.89 1.41
CA THR A 149 9.68 7.22 2.69
C THR A 149 8.15 7.16 2.55
N VAL A 150 7.60 6.04 2.09
CA VAL A 150 6.17 5.92 1.74
C VAL A 150 5.41 4.97 2.67
N MET A 151 4.10 5.13 2.68
CA MET A 151 3.15 4.20 3.28
C MET A 151 2.05 3.89 2.26
N PHE A 152 1.83 2.60 2.00
CA PHE A 152 0.67 2.14 1.23
C PHE A 152 -0.51 1.97 2.18
N THR A 153 -1.69 2.39 1.74
CA THR A 153 -2.95 2.16 2.45
C THR A 153 -3.87 1.38 1.53
N LEU A 154 -4.38 0.25 2.04
CA LEU A 154 -5.30 -0.62 1.32
C LEU A 154 -6.51 -0.94 2.19
N GLN A 155 -7.71 -0.82 1.62
CA GLN A 155 -8.94 -1.29 2.25
C GLN A 155 -9.22 -2.75 1.89
N LEU A 156 -9.52 -3.56 2.89
CA LEU A 156 -9.72 -4.99 2.81
C LEU A 156 -11.11 -5.36 3.31
N SER A 157 -11.82 -6.15 2.52
CA SER A 157 -13.14 -6.67 2.86
C SER A 157 -13.13 -8.17 3.13
N GLY A 158 -14.20 -8.69 3.73
CA GLY A 158 -14.42 -10.14 3.89
C GLY A 158 -13.78 -10.79 5.13
N TYR A 159 -12.98 -10.05 5.89
CA TYR A 159 -12.37 -10.53 7.14
C TYR A 159 -13.30 -10.38 8.36
N SER A 160 -13.06 -11.16 9.41
CA SER A 160 -13.82 -11.09 10.67
C SER A 160 -13.08 -10.34 11.79
N SER A 161 -11.78 -10.12 11.64
CA SER A 161 -10.95 -9.34 12.56
C SER A 161 -9.64 -8.89 11.92
N CYS A 162 -8.95 -7.92 12.54
CA CYS A 162 -7.58 -7.57 12.17
C CYS A 162 -6.57 -8.71 12.42
N GLU A 163 -6.87 -9.63 13.34
CA GLU A 163 -6.04 -10.82 13.55
C GLU A 163 -6.09 -11.72 12.31
N ASP A 164 -7.29 -11.92 11.75
CA ASP A 164 -7.48 -12.71 10.53
C ASP A 164 -6.77 -12.09 9.33
N VAL A 165 -6.80 -10.75 9.20
CA VAL A 165 -6.05 -10.03 8.15
C VAL A 165 -4.57 -10.37 8.22
N ILE A 166 -3.93 -10.22 9.39
CA ILE A 166 -2.49 -10.48 9.54
C ILE A 166 -2.19 -11.99 9.45
N ALA A 167 -3.08 -12.85 9.93
CA ALA A 167 -2.92 -14.29 9.81
C ALA A 167 -3.02 -14.80 8.37
N GLY A 168 -3.70 -14.05 7.50
CA GLY A 168 -3.86 -14.34 6.07
C GLY A 168 -2.68 -13.93 5.18
N PHE A 169 -1.64 -13.29 5.71
CA PHE A 169 -0.48 -12.89 4.91
C PHE A 169 0.24 -14.09 4.30
N SER A 170 0.44 -14.05 2.98
CA SER A 170 1.18 -15.05 2.19
C SER A 170 2.70 -14.80 2.16
N VAL A 171 3.17 -13.72 2.78
CA VAL A 171 4.59 -13.32 2.82
C VAL A 171 5.27 -13.77 4.11
N PRO A 172 6.62 -13.84 4.15
CA PRO A 172 7.33 -14.12 5.39
C PRO A 172 7.03 -13.07 6.46
N VAL A 173 6.59 -13.54 7.62
CA VAL A 173 6.30 -12.71 8.80
C VAL A 173 7.36 -13.02 9.86
N GLU A 174 8.07 -12.00 10.32
CA GLU A 174 9.00 -12.15 11.45
C GLU A 174 8.23 -12.39 12.73
N ASP A 175 7.25 -11.53 12.98
CA ASP A 175 6.48 -11.50 14.22
C ASP A 175 5.17 -10.73 14.01
N ARG A 176 4.19 -10.97 14.87
CA ARG A 176 2.91 -10.28 14.92
C ARG A 176 2.47 -10.02 16.35
N ALA A 177 1.80 -8.90 16.58
CA ALA A 177 1.30 -8.53 17.89
C ALA A 177 -0.01 -7.75 17.80
N GLN A 178 -0.83 -7.88 18.84
CA GLN A 178 -1.94 -6.97 19.08
C GLN A 178 -1.40 -5.68 19.72
N ILE A 179 -1.75 -4.51 19.18
CA ILE A 179 -1.32 -3.20 19.71
C ILE A 179 -2.43 -2.48 20.49
N THR A 180 -3.69 -2.70 20.11
CA THR A 180 -4.89 -2.24 20.82
C THR A 180 -5.95 -3.32 20.75
N SER A 181 -7.09 -3.14 21.43
CA SER A 181 -8.19 -4.12 21.38
C SER A 181 -8.71 -4.41 19.97
N GLY A 182 -8.48 -3.51 19.00
CA GLY A 182 -8.96 -3.66 17.62
C GLY A 182 -7.87 -3.79 16.57
N SER A 183 -6.64 -3.36 16.84
CA SER A 183 -5.59 -3.26 15.81
C SER A 183 -4.44 -4.23 16.04
N TRP A 184 -3.83 -4.66 14.94
CA TRP A 184 -2.70 -5.58 14.92
C TRP A 184 -1.54 -5.01 14.11
N ILE A 185 -0.34 -5.49 14.41
CA ILE A 185 0.91 -5.14 13.73
C ILE A 185 1.67 -6.42 13.36
N ALA A 186 2.37 -6.40 12.24
CA ALA A 186 3.32 -7.43 11.84
C ALA A 186 4.57 -6.82 11.21
N CYS A 187 5.72 -7.44 11.46
CA CYS A 187 6.94 -7.19 10.70
C CYS A 187 7.01 -8.23 9.58
N VAL A 188 7.10 -7.78 8.33
CA VAL A 188 7.05 -8.62 7.14
C VAL A 188 8.25 -8.36 6.23
N TYR A 189 8.56 -9.32 5.38
CA TYR A 189 9.64 -9.22 4.41
C TYR A 189 9.11 -9.22 2.98
N GLY A 190 9.67 -8.34 2.14
CA GLY A 190 9.63 -8.52 0.69
C GLY A 190 10.69 -9.53 0.22
N SER A 191 10.61 -9.98 -1.03
CA SER A 191 11.56 -10.94 -1.63
C SER A 191 13.00 -10.44 -1.67
N ASN A 192 13.19 -9.11 -1.62
CA ASN A 192 14.49 -8.46 -1.50
C ASN A 192 15.06 -8.46 -0.06
N MET A 193 14.39 -9.14 0.88
CA MET A 193 14.70 -9.15 2.32
C MET A 193 14.59 -7.78 3.00
N ALA A 194 13.99 -6.78 2.36
CA ALA A 194 13.68 -5.51 3.00
C ALA A 194 12.52 -5.71 4.00
N ARG A 195 12.71 -5.18 5.21
CA ARG A 195 11.72 -5.24 6.29
C ARG A 195 10.70 -4.11 6.13
N HIS A 196 9.44 -4.45 6.35
CA HIS A 196 8.32 -3.53 6.35
C HIS A 196 7.44 -3.79 7.56
N VAL A 197 6.68 -2.78 7.96
CA VAL A 197 5.68 -2.93 9.01
C VAL A 197 4.30 -2.88 8.37
N ALA A 198 3.51 -3.92 8.61
CA ALA A 198 2.10 -3.96 8.26
C ALA A 198 1.25 -3.69 9.52
N MET A 199 0.31 -2.76 9.43
CA MET A 199 -0.65 -2.47 10.50
C MET A 199 -2.07 -2.66 10.00
N ALA A 200 -2.85 -3.50 10.68
CA ALA A 200 -4.26 -3.73 10.39
C ALA A 200 -5.13 -3.01 11.44
N SER A 201 -6.11 -2.23 10.99
CA SER A 201 -7.07 -1.55 11.87
C SER A 201 -8.51 -1.69 11.35
N PRO A 202 -9.52 -1.78 12.24
CA PRO A 202 -10.92 -1.89 11.83
C PRO A 202 -11.42 -0.53 11.34
N MET A 203 -12.32 -0.55 10.37
CA MET A 203 -13.02 0.62 9.86
C MET A 203 -14.48 0.65 10.32
N GLU A 204 -15.09 1.83 10.33
CA GLU A 204 -16.47 2.01 10.80
C GLU A 204 -17.51 1.30 9.93
N ASN A 205 -17.19 1.10 8.65
CA ASN A 205 -18.04 0.41 7.67
C ASN A 205 -17.98 -1.13 7.78
N GLY A 206 -17.16 -1.67 8.68
CA GLY A 206 -16.98 -3.12 8.86
C GLY A 206 -15.82 -3.73 8.07
N ASP A 207 -15.15 -2.94 7.22
CA ASP A 207 -13.93 -3.33 6.54
C ASP A 207 -12.69 -3.12 7.42
N TYR A 208 -11.51 -3.41 6.86
CA TYR A 208 -10.24 -3.24 7.52
C TYR A 208 -9.30 -2.39 6.67
N ARG A 209 -8.51 -1.56 7.33
CA ARG A 209 -7.42 -0.83 6.71
C ARG A 209 -6.11 -1.55 6.97
N LEU A 210 -5.36 -1.82 5.92
CA LEU A 210 -3.98 -2.30 5.95
C LEU A 210 -3.04 -1.16 5.55
N ASP A 211 -2.21 -0.74 6.50
CA ASP A 211 -1.13 0.23 6.26
C ASP A 211 0.20 -0.54 6.15
N LEU A 212 0.88 -0.49 4.99
CA LEU A 212 2.22 -1.04 4.79
C LEU A 212 3.24 0.10 4.79
N ILE A 213 4.06 0.14 5.83
CA ILE A 213 5.01 1.21 6.11
C ILE A 213 6.42 0.72 5.76
N THR A 214 7.13 1.48 4.93
CA THR A 214 8.52 1.17 4.60
C THR A 214 9.45 1.42 5.78
N GLU A 215 10.59 0.73 5.82
CA GLU A 215 11.63 1.00 6.80
C GLU A 215 12.11 2.47 6.75
N GLU A 216 12.21 3.04 5.55
CA GLU A 216 12.59 4.44 5.36
C GLU A 216 11.55 5.40 5.92
N ALA A 217 10.26 5.09 5.78
CA ALA A 217 9.19 5.87 6.42
C ALA A 217 9.28 5.80 7.95
N ILE A 218 9.66 4.66 8.52
CA ILE A 218 9.88 4.53 9.98
C ILE A 218 11.06 5.40 10.43
N LYS A 219 12.17 5.38 9.68
CA LYS A 219 13.37 6.20 9.93
C LYS A 219 13.15 7.71 9.87
N THR A 220 11.98 8.18 9.44
CA THR A 220 11.62 9.60 9.56
C THR A 220 11.42 10.02 11.03
N GLY A 221 11.18 9.05 11.92
CA GLY A 221 10.83 9.28 13.32
C GLY A 221 9.39 9.73 13.51
N ARG A 222 8.58 9.75 12.45
CA ARG A 222 7.20 10.24 12.51
C ARG A 222 6.31 9.35 13.38
N PHE A 223 6.58 8.05 13.37
CA PHE A 223 5.75 7.08 14.07
C PHE A 223 6.18 6.82 15.51
N THR A 224 7.27 7.42 16.00
CA THR A 224 7.79 7.24 17.37
C THR A 224 7.73 8.53 18.18
N GLN A 225 7.56 8.42 19.50
CA GLN A 225 7.48 9.61 20.37
C GLN A 225 8.83 10.31 20.54
N GLY A 226 9.93 9.56 20.42
CA GLY A 226 11.28 10.09 20.56
C GLY A 226 11.77 10.89 19.34
N GLY A 227 11.09 10.78 18.19
CA GLY A 227 11.61 11.26 16.92
C GLY A 227 12.92 10.56 16.54
N GLY A 228 13.80 11.26 15.82
CA GLY A 228 15.08 10.71 15.38
C GLY A 228 14.96 9.85 14.12
N ALA A 229 15.83 8.86 13.98
CA ALA A 229 15.81 7.88 12.89
C ALA A 229 15.67 6.46 13.47
N PRO A 230 14.49 6.11 14.00
CA PRO A 230 14.31 4.86 14.72
C PRO A 230 14.47 3.66 13.78
N THR A 231 14.95 2.56 14.32
CA THR A 231 14.90 1.26 13.64
C THR A 231 13.52 0.64 13.74
N ILE A 232 13.24 -0.39 12.93
CA ILE A 232 12.02 -1.21 13.08
C ILE A 232 11.95 -1.83 14.47
N ASP A 233 13.07 -2.27 15.04
CA ASP A 233 13.10 -2.90 16.37
C ASP A 233 12.70 -1.90 17.47
N GLU A 234 13.17 -0.65 17.38
CA GLU A 234 12.81 0.42 18.31
C GLU A 234 11.34 0.82 18.16
N PHE A 235 10.87 0.97 16.91
CA PHE A 235 9.48 1.22 16.61
C PHE A 235 8.57 0.09 17.14
N TRP A 236 8.95 -1.17 16.91
CA TRP A 236 8.24 -2.35 17.38
C TRP A 236 8.15 -2.40 18.90
N GLN A 237 9.27 -2.20 19.59
CA GLN A 237 9.32 -2.15 21.05
C GLN A 237 8.44 -1.03 21.62
N GLU A 238 8.37 0.13 20.97
CA GLU A 238 7.48 1.22 21.36
C GLU A 238 6.01 0.83 21.20
N LYS A 239 5.63 0.18 20.08
CA LYS A 239 4.23 -0.15 19.79
C LYS A 239 3.71 -1.36 20.55
N THR A 240 4.54 -2.36 20.75
CA THR A 240 4.12 -3.66 21.30
C THR A 240 4.54 -3.85 22.76
N GLY A 241 5.50 -3.07 23.25
CA GLY A 241 6.07 -3.23 24.58
C GLY A 241 7.01 -4.44 24.71
N ARG A 242 7.33 -5.15 23.62
CA ARG A 242 8.24 -6.31 23.62
C ARG A 242 9.20 -6.27 22.44
N ALA A 243 10.27 -7.06 22.54
CA ALA A 243 11.21 -7.24 21.43
C ALA A 243 10.53 -8.00 20.28
N LEU A 244 11.02 -7.74 19.07
CA LEU A 244 10.69 -8.48 17.85
C LEU A 244 11.38 -9.85 17.91
N GLY A 245 10.69 -10.94 17.60
CA GLY A 245 11.29 -12.28 17.60
C GLY A 245 10.36 -13.43 17.28
#